data_AF-A0A430AK34-F1
#
_entry.id   AF-A0A430AK34-F1
#
_cell.length_a   1.000
_cell.length_b   1.000
_cell.length_c   1.000
_cell.angle_alpha   90.00
_cell.angle_beta   90.00
_cell.angle_gamma   90.00
#
_symmetry.space_group_name_H-M   'P 1'
#
loop_
_entity.id
_entity.type
_entity.pdbx_description
1 polymer ?
#
loop_
_entity_poly.entity_id
_entity_poly.type
_entity_poly.pdbx_seq_one_letter_code
_entity_poly.pdbx_strand_id
1 'polypeptide(L)'
;MLLSIYCKKNIFLEEFMKKIVTAVMVTTILTTVVPLKALAVSEPTNQQVLQDGVGITIPDENLQSAIRSKLNLAATEPITPEAMLQLTTLDLSSVSNLTGLEYAKNLTTFGIEGGSVTDLTPIQGLNLTSLSLYKTQISNLSALAGMKNLSVLRASKNKINDISPLAGLPLLTGNLFFELDNNAIADFSVLEGRNTTNISKQNQVVTLAMQISTAEEIRVPNPLKDTSGLPIVPTFSDDSVAQYNALDNTIVIPRGDALTGTISGTFLTGTLKTDISGTIMVPFTFAEQTTGQVTIQYLDDKGNELAPAETQEGLVGESYTTTAKEFDGWSLTKMPSNSQGVFSDQAQTVSYVYSQNTTPTSTTDSSDSSDSLDTGTNTTSEGTTTSTSGQQENHSVSSSSDPRGTLPQTGEKVKKGTTILGVLLIIAGFAFYLWQRNKRHSKNQ
;
A
#
# COMPACT_ATOMS: atom_id res chain seq x y z
N MET A 1 -20.39 33.23 -32.32
CA MET A 1 -20.71 32.30 -31.20
C MET A 1 -22.18 31.84 -31.20
N LEU A 2 -23.18 32.70 -31.50
CA LEU A 2 -24.61 32.32 -31.47
C LEU A 2 -25.04 31.24 -32.50
N LEU A 3 -24.43 31.16 -33.70
CA LEU A 3 -24.78 30.13 -34.69
C LEU A 3 -24.48 28.68 -34.24
N SER A 4 -23.46 28.48 -33.40
CA SER A 4 -23.06 27.13 -32.93
C SER A 4 -24.07 26.53 -31.94
N ILE A 5 -24.80 27.38 -31.21
CA ILE A 5 -25.81 26.95 -30.23
C ILE A 5 -27.11 26.54 -30.95
N TYR A 6 -27.46 27.21 -32.05
CA TYR A 6 -28.66 26.89 -32.82
C TYR A 6 -28.55 25.53 -33.54
N CYS A 7 -27.37 25.21 -34.09
CA CYS A 7 -27.17 23.97 -34.84
C CYS A 7 -27.22 22.71 -33.95
N LYS A 8 -26.71 22.78 -32.71
CA LYS A 8 -26.77 21.63 -31.76
C LYS A 8 -28.19 21.32 -31.26
N LYS A 9 -29.09 22.31 -31.21
CA LYS A 9 -30.46 22.12 -30.71
C LYS A 9 -31.38 21.41 -31.73
N ASN A 10 -31.08 21.55 -33.03
CA ASN A 10 -31.89 20.96 -34.10
C ASN A 10 -31.62 19.45 -34.30
N ILE A 11 -30.37 19.01 -34.16
CA ILE A 11 -29.98 17.59 -34.30
C ILE A 11 -30.66 16.72 -33.23
N PHE A 12 -30.80 17.23 -32.00
CA PHE A 12 -31.49 16.54 -30.91
C PHE A 12 -33.00 16.37 -31.17
N LEU A 13 -33.61 17.31 -31.90
CA LEU A 13 -35.03 17.25 -32.25
C LEU A 13 -35.30 16.22 -33.36
N GLU A 14 -34.39 16.06 -34.32
CA GLU A 14 -34.50 15.05 -35.39
C GLU A 14 -34.41 13.61 -34.86
N GLU A 15 -33.48 13.30 -33.95
CA GLU A 15 -33.41 11.98 -33.32
C GLU A 15 -34.65 11.67 -32.47
N PHE A 16 -35.14 12.66 -31.73
CA PHE A 16 -36.33 12.50 -30.88
C PHE A 16 -37.58 12.25 -31.73
N MET A 17 -37.76 12.98 -32.83
CA MET A 17 -38.85 12.77 -33.78
C MET A 17 -38.74 11.43 -34.51
N LYS A 18 -37.53 10.98 -34.91
CA LYS A 18 -37.34 9.64 -35.50
C LYS A 18 -37.74 8.52 -34.53
N LYS A 19 -37.43 8.62 -33.24
CA LYS A 19 -37.83 7.62 -32.24
C LYS A 19 -39.36 7.59 -32.03
N ILE A 20 -40.04 8.73 -32.09
CA ILE A 20 -41.51 8.79 -31.99
C ILE A 20 -42.18 8.24 -33.26
N VAL A 21 -41.69 8.58 -34.46
CA VAL A 21 -42.25 8.07 -35.73
C VAL A 21 -42.10 6.55 -35.84
N THR A 22 -40.97 5.98 -35.39
CA THR A 22 -40.78 4.52 -35.33
C THR A 22 -41.71 3.84 -34.31
N ALA A 23 -42.14 4.54 -33.27
CA ALA A 23 -43.04 4.01 -32.25
C ALA A 23 -44.55 4.12 -32.61
N VAL A 24 -44.90 4.87 -33.66
CA VAL A 24 -46.31 5.20 -34.00
C VAL A 24 -46.76 4.65 -35.38
N MET A 25 -45.84 4.15 -36.21
CA MET A 25 -46.12 3.73 -37.60
C MET A 25 -46.24 2.20 -37.83
N VAL A 26 -46.79 1.43 -36.87
CA VAL A 26 -47.18 0.02 -37.11
C VAL A 26 -48.53 -0.33 -36.45
N THR A 27 -49.60 0.38 -36.82
CA THR A 27 -50.99 -0.04 -36.55
C THR A 27 -51.89 0.22 -37.76
N THR A 28 -52.71 -0.78 -38.14
CA THR A 28 -53.66 -0.83 -39.29
C THR A 28 -52.97 -0.81 -40.68
N ILE A 29 -53.32 -1.56 -41.74
CA ILE A 29 -54.58 -2.10 -42.36
C ILE A 29 -54.20 -3.39 -43.17
N LEU A 30 -54.97 -4.46 -43.45
CA LEU A 30 -56.26 -5.03 -42.95
C LEU A 30 -56.54 -6.41 -43.66
N THR A 31 -57.24 -7.35 -43.00
CA THR A 31 -57.90 -8.59 -43.53
C THR A 31 -57.17 -9.59 -44.47
N THR A 32 -56.85 -10.77 -43.91
CA THR A 32 -57.35 -12.06 -44.44
C THR A 32 -57.92 -12.88 -43.29
N VAL A 33 -59.09 -13.51 -43.49
CA VAL A 33 -59.76 -14.28 -42.44
C VAL A 33 -59.27 -15.72 -42.46
N VAL A 34 -58.60 -16.15 -41.39
CA VAL A 34 -58.29 -17.56 -41.12
C VAL A 34 -58.83 -17.89 -39.72
N PRO A 35 -59.64 -18.94 -39.54
CA PRO A 35 -60.29 -19.21 -38.26
C PRO A 35 -59.27 -19.66 -37.20
N LEU A 36 -59.43 -19.12 -35.99
CA LEU A 36 -58.63 -19.49 -34.82
C LEU A 36 -58.72 -21.00 -34.54
N LYS A 37 -57.56 -21.65 -34.45
CA LYS A 37 -57.38 -22.84 -33.62
C LYS A 37 -56.23 -22.54 -32.67
N ALA A 38 -56.55 -22.35 -31.40
CA ALA A 38 -55.62 -21.82 -30.41
C ALA A 38 -54.45 -22.79 -30.17
N LEU A 39 -53.27 -22.41 -30.66
CA LEU A 39 -52.00 -22.84 -30.08
C LEU A 39 -51.56 -21.74 -29.12
N ALA A 40 -51.61 -22.03 -27.83
CA ALA A 40 -51.10 -21.12 -26.81
C ALA A 40 -49.58 -21.04 -26.94
N VAL A 41 -49.08 -19.92 -27.46
CA VAL A 41 -47.67 -19.56 -27.34
C VAL A 41 -47.46 -19.06 -25.91
N SER A 42 -46.69 -19.80 -25.12
CA SER A 42 -46.38 -19.44 -23.74
C SER A 42 -45.48 -18.21 -23.70
N GLU A 43 -46.00 -17.09 -23.21
CA GLU A 43 -45.16 -15.98 -22.75
C GLU A 43 -44.30 -16.43 -21.55
N PRO A 44 -43.07 -15.92 -21.38
CA PRO A 44 -42.28 -16.15 -20.17
C PRO A 44 -42.77 -15.23 -19.04
N THR A 45 -44.00 -15.43 -18.59
CA THR A 45 -44.52 -14.83 -17.34
C THR A 45 -43.83 -15.48 -16.14
N ASN A 46 -42.62 -15.01 -15.81
CA ASN A 46 -42.04 -15.25 -14.49
C ASN A 46 -42.71 -14.32 -13.44
N GLN A 47 -44.03 -14.43 -13.33
CA GLN A 47 -44.71 -14.25 -12.07
C GLN A 47 -44.81 -15.64 -11.45
N GLN A 48 -44.17 -15.86 -10.31
CA GLN A 48 -44.51 -17.01 -9.48
C GLN A 48 -45.95 -16.84 -9.02
N VAL A 49 -46.88 -17.45 -9.75
CA VAL A 49 -48.23 -17.69 -9.27
C VAL A 49 -48.08 -18.60 -8.06
N LEU A 50 -48.30 -18.04 -6.87
CA LEU A 50 -48.36 -18.81 -5.64
C LEU A 50 -49.46 -19.86 -5.83
N GLN A 51 -49.10 -21.13 -5.80
CA GLN A 51 -50.08 -22.20 -5.87
C GLN A 51 -50.69 -22.34 -4.47
N ASP A 52 -51.95 -21.94 -4.34
CA ASP A 52 -52.72 -22.04 -3.10
C ASP A 52 -52.54 -23.41 -2.44
N GLY A 53 -52.02 -23.42 -1.20
CA GLY A 53 -51.82 -24.64 -0.42
C GLY A 53 -50.47 -25.35 -0.56
N VAL A 54 -49.56 -24.90 -1.43
CA VAL A 54 -48.17 -25.41 -1.44
C VAL A 54 -47.38 -24.78 -0.30
N GLY A 55 -46.82 -25.60 0.59
CA GLY A 55 -46.02 -25.13 1.71
C GLY A 55 -44.66 -24.57 1.29
N ILE A 56 -44.20 -23.51 1.95
CA ILE A 56 -42.85 -22.97 1.80
C ILE A 56 -41.81 -23.90 2.45
N THR A 57 -40.64 -24.00 1.83
CA THR A 57 -39.51 -24.76 2.38
C THR A 57 -38.80 -23.92 3.44
N ILE A 58 -38.83 -24.37 4.69
CA ILE A 58 -38.08 -23.77 5.81
C ILE A 58 -37.08 -24.82 6.32
N PRO A 59 -35.79 -24.74 5.92
CA PRO A 59 -34.80 -25.79 6.23
C PRO A 59 -34.36 -25.85 7.69
N ASP A 60 -34.46 -24.74 8.42
CA ASP A 60 -34.06 -24.65 9.82
C ASP A 60 -35.23 -25.06 10.72
N GLU A 61 -35.07 -26.14 11.49
CA GLU A 61 -36.13 -26.71 12.32
C GLU A 61 -36.56 -25.78 13.47
N ASN A 62 -35.65 -24.96 14.00
CA ASN A 62 -35.95 -23.99 15.06
C ASN A 62 -36.79 -22.84 14.48
N LEU A 63 -36.41 -22.32 13.30
CA LEU A 63 -37.20 -21.34 12.56
C LEU A 63 -38.59 -21.88 12.21
N GLN A 64 -38.66 -23.09 11.65
CA GLN A 64 -39.92 -23.73 11.27
C GLN A 64 -40.84 -23.90 12.50
N SER A 65 -40.31 -24.40 13.61
CA SER A 65 -41.06 -24.60 14.86
C SER A 65 -41.56 -23.29 15.45
N ALA A 66 -40.74 -22.23 15.44
CA ALA A 66 -41.14 -20.90 15.90
C ALA A 66 -42.26 -20.30 15.05
N ILE A 67 -42.20 -20.44 13.71
CA ILE A 67 -43.24 -20.00 12.79
C ILE A 67 -44.54 -20.78 13.01
N ARG A 68 -44.49 -22.11 13.11
CA ARG A 68 -45.66 -22.97 13.41
C ARG A 68 -46.34 -22.54 14.70
N SER A 69 -45.56 -22.35 15.76
CA SER A 69 -46.04 -21.87 17.06
C SER A 69 -46.71 -20.50 16.94
N LYS A 70 -46.05 -19.54 16.28
CA LYS A 70 -46.56 -18.18 16.12
C LYS A 70 -47.86 -18.09 15.31
N LEU A 71 -48.04 -19.00 14.35
CA LEU A 71 -49.21 -19.10 13.49
C LEU A 71 -50.28 -20.08 14.01
N ASN A 72 -50.04 -20.77 15.14
CA ASN A 72 -50.88 -21.83 15.70
C ASN A 72 -51.15 -23.01 14.75
N LEU A 73 -50.19 -23.35 13.90
CA LEU A 73 -50.30 -24.43 12.91
C LEU A 73 -49.98 -25.80 13.52
N ALA A 74 -50.69 -26.85 13.08
CA ALA A 74 -50.38 -28.22 13.46
C ALA A 74 -49.02 -28.68 12.87
N ALA A 75 -48.40 -29.71 13.45
CA ALA A 75 -47.05 -30.15 13.06
C ALA A 75 -46.92 -30.57 11.58
N THR A 76 -47.98 -31.13 10.98
CA THR A 76 -48.03 -31.58 9.59
C THR A 76 -48.69 -30.57 8.64
N GLU A 77 -49.19 -29.45 9.15
CA GLU A 77 -49.87 -28.44 8.35
C GLU A 77 -48.87 -27.70 7.44
N PRO A 78 -49.16 -27.45 6.15
CA PRO A 78 -48.27 -26.65 5.31
C PRO A 78 -48.18 -25.21 5.82
N ILE A 79 -46.97 -24.70 5.99
CA ILE A 79 -46.75 -23.25 6.19
C ILE A 79 -46.87 -22.62 4.80
N THR A 80 -47.96 -21.94 4.49
CA THR A 80 -48.14 -21.33 3.14
C THR A 80 -47.63 -19.89 3.10
N PRO A 81 -47.37 -19.33 1.90
CA PRO A 81 -47.02 -17.90 1.76
C PRO A 81 -48.06 -16.96 2.39
N GLU A 82 -49.35 -17.31 2.30
CA GLU A 82 -50.47 -16.52 2.84
C GLU A 82 -50.48 -16.56 4.38
N ALA A 83 -50.15 -17.71 4.97
CA ALA A 83 -49.98 -17.86 6.41
C ALA A 83 -48.80 -16.99 6.93
N MET A 84 -47.72 -16.89 6.16
CA MET A 84 -46.56 -16.03 6.50
C MET A 84 -46.91 -14.54 6.54
N LEU A 85 -47.95 -14.09 5.81
CA LEU A 85 -48.44 -12.70 5.90
C LEU A 85 -49.07 -12.36 7.26
N GLN A 86 -49.39 -13.34 8.11
CA GLN A 86 -49.89 -13.09 9.47
C GLN A 86 -48.75 -12.84 10.48
N LEU A 87 -47.50 -13.11 10.13
CA LEU A 87 -46.35 -12.82 10.99
C LEU A 87 -46.08 -11.32 11.04
N THR A 88 -46.34 -10.71 12.20
CA THR A 88 -46.02 -9.30 12.49
C THR A 88 -44.82 -9.15 13.42
N THR A 89 -44.61 -10.11 14.33
CA THR A 89 -43.42 -10.23 15.18
C THR A 89 -42.92 -11.67 15.26
N LEU A 90 -41.60 -11.86 15.29
CA LEU A 90 -40.95 -13.17 15.45
C LEU A 90 -39.63 -13.01 16.21
N ASP A 91 -39.45 -13.81 17.25
CA ASP A 91 -38.22 -13.87 18.04
C ASP A 91 -37.68 -15.31 18.02
N LEU A 92 -36.38 -15.44 17.74
CA LEU A 92 -35.69 -16.70 17.50
C LEU A 92 -34.45 -16.80 18.39
N SER A 93 -34.07 -18.04 18.74
CA SER A 93 -32.75 -18.32 19.30
C SER A 93 -32.15 -19.55 18.64
N SER A 94 -30.82 -19.61 18.57
CA SER A 94 -30.07 -20.77 18.05
C SER A 94 -30.48 -21.23 16.64
N VAL A 95 -30.82 -20.28 15.76
CA VAL A 95 -31.04 -20.52 14.33
C VAL A 95 -29.75 -20.37 13.53
N SER A 96 -29.74 -20.93 12.33
CA SER A 96 -28.61 -20.98 11.40
C SER A 96 -28.95 -20.50 9.99
N ASN A 97 -30.20 -20.72 9.56
CA ASN A 97 -30.69 -20.35 8.23
C ASN A 97 -32.05 -19.64 8.32
N LEU A 98 -32.20 -18.53 7.59
CA LEU A 98 -33.40 -17.69 7.58
C LEU A 98 -34.33 -17.92 6.37
N THR A 99 -34.01 -18.84 5.46
CA THR A 99 -34.84 -19.16 4.28
C THR A 99 -36.29 -19.44 4.67
N GLY A 100 -37.21 -18.79 3.97
CA GLY A 100 -38.65 -18.78 4.22
C GLY A 100 -39.15 -17.44 4.80
N LEU A 101 -38.30 -16.65 5.46
CA LEU A 101 -38.70 -15.33 5.99
C LEU A 101 -38.97 -14.29 4.90
N GLU A 102 -38.52 -14.51 3.66
CA GLU A 102 -38.81 -13.63 2.54
C GLU A 102 -40.31 -13.51 2.24
N TYR A 103 -41.14 -14.46 2.69
CA TYR A 103 -42.60 -14.43 2.56
C TYR A 103 -43.30 -13.64 3.69
N ALA A 104 -42.63 -13.33 4.79
CA ALA A 104 -43.20 -12.65 5.95
C ALA A 104 -43.33 -11.13 5.75
N LYS A 105 -44.05 -10.68 4.70
CA LYS A 105 -44.06 -9.28 4.25
C LYS A 105 -44.61 -8.27 5.28
N ASN A 106 -45.40 -8.73 6.26
CA ASN A 106 -45.94 -7.90 7.34
C ASN A 106 -45.10 -7.94 8.62
N LEU A 107 -43.94 -8.62 8.61
CA LEU A 107 -43.01 -8.67 9.74
C LEU A 107 -42.42 -7.28 9.98
N THR A 108 -42.57 -6.78 11.21
CA THR A 108 -42.11 -5.44 11.63
C THR A 108 -41.08 -5.51 12.74
N THR A 109 -41.22 -6.47 13.66
CA THR A 109 -40.25 -6.73 14.72
C THR A 109 -39.67 -8.13 14.54
N PHE A 110 -38.36 -8.19 14.35
CA PHE A 110 -37.64 -9.46 14.18
C PHE A 110 -36.45 -9.54 15.13
N GLY A 111 -36.34 -10.64 15.86
CA GLY A 111 -35.25 -10.89 16.80
C GLY A 111 -34.58 -12.23 16.57
N ILE A 112 -33.25 -12.22 16.60
CA ILE A 112 -32.40 -13.41 16.72
C ILE A 112 -31.43 -13.16 17.87
N GLU A 113 -31.35 -14.10 18.81
CA GLU A 113 -30.28 -14.17 19.81
C GLU A 113 -29.47 -15.47 19.66
N GLY A 114 -28.15 -15.32 19.51
CA GLY A 114 -27.24 -16.45 19.35
C GLY A 114 -27.39 -17.17 18.02
N GLY A 115 -26.83 -18.38 17.94
CA GLY A 115 -26.77 -19.15 16.69
C GLY A 115 -25.60 -18.77 15.80
N SER A 116 -25.74 -19.09 14.50
CA SER A 116 -24.66 -18.97 13.50
C SER A 116 -25.14 -18.35 12.19
N VAL A 117 -26.17 -17.50 12.26
CA VAL A 117 -26.74 -16.82 11.09
C VAL A 117 -25.70 -15.84 10.53
N THR A 118 -25.25 -16.09 9.31
CA THR A 118 -24.35 -15.17 8.58
C THR A 118 -25.01 -14.54 7.36
N ASP A 119 -26.08 -15.13 6.84
CA ASP A 119 -26.84 -14.61 5.70
C ASP A 119 -28.14 -13.93 6.16
N LEU A 120 -28.29 -12.65 5.78
CA LEU A 120 -29.48 -11.84 6.01
C LEU A 120 -30.33 -11.66 4.74
N THR A 121 -29.95 -12.26 3.61
CA THR A 121 -30.69 -12.13 2.33
C THR A 121 -32.18 -12.46 2.46
N PRO A 122 -32.63 -13.48 3.24
CA PRO A 122 -34.05 -13.76 3.41
C PRO A 122 -34.88 -12.64 4.05
N ILE A 123 -34.26 -11.71 4.80
CA ILE A 123 -34.96 -10.54 5.37
C ILE A 123 -34.81 -9.28 4.51
N GLN A 124 -34.14 -9.35 3.36
CA GLN A 124 -33.95 -8.20 2.48
C GLN A 124 -35.28 -7.67 1.96
N GLY A 125 -35.49 -6.35 2.08
CA GLY A 125 -36.71 -5.69 1.63
C GLY A 125 -37.95 -5.91 2.52
N LEU A 126 -37.82 -6.59 3.67
CA LEU A 126 -38.88 -6.59 4.69
C LEU A 126 -39.01 -5.20 5.34
N ASN A 127 -40.22 -4.85 5.77
CA ASN A 127 -40.54 -3.52 6.30
C ASN A 127 -40.30 -3.43 7.83
N LEU A 128 -39.13 -3.86 8.27
CA LEU A 128 -38.77 -3.93 9.69
C LEU A 128 -38.66 -2.53 10.31
N THR A 129 -39.17 -2.39 11.54
CA THR A 129 -39.00 -1.23 12.42
C THR A 129 -38.00 -1.51 13.54
N SER A 130 -37.96 -2.76 14.01
CA SER A 130 -37.03 -3.24 15.04
C SER A 130 -36.39 -4.56 14.63
N LEU A 131 -35.05 -4.58 14.61
CA LEU A 131 -34.24 -5.75 14.30
C LEU A 131 -33.24 -6.03 15.44
N SER A 132 -33.24 -7.25 15.97
CA SER A 132 -32.20 -7.75 16.86
C SER A 132 -31.43 -8.90 16.20
N LEU A 133 -30.11 -8.80 16.22
CA LEU A 133 -29.13 -9.71 15.63
C LEU A 133 -28.05 -10.08 16.66
N TYR A 134 -28.36 -9.96 17.95
CA TYR A 134 -27.38 -10.03 19.02
C TYR A 134 -26.65 -11.39 19.06
N LYS A 135 -25.32 -11.35 19.02
CA LYS A 135 -24.45 -12.55 19.12
C LYS A 135 -24.67 -13.60 18.01
N THR A 136 -24.92 -13.19 16.76
CA THR A 136 -25.26 -14.08 15.63
C THR A 136 -24.09 -14.46 14.71
N GLN A 137 -22.93 -13.80 14.82
CA GLN A 137 -21.74 -13.92 13.95
C GLN A 137 -21.78 -13.12 12.63
N ILE A 138 -22.76 -12.25 12.44
CA ILE A 138 -22.95 -11.48 11.21
C ILE A 138 -21.77 -10.53 10.93
N SER A 139 -21.33 -10.46 9.68
CA SER A 139 -20.36 -9.45 9.21
C SER A 139 -20.92 -8.51 8.14
N ASN A 140 -21.94 -8.94 7.40
CA ASN A 140 -22.47 -8.24 6.23
C ASN A 140 -23.90 -7.71 6.51
N LEU A 141 -24.08 -6.39 6.39
CA LEU A 141 -25.37 -5.71 6.60
C LEU A 141 -26.06 -5.30 5.30
N SER A 142 -25.60 -5.75 4.12
CA SER A 142 -26.12 -5.33 2.81
C SER A 142 -27.63 -5.52 2.64
N ALA A 143 -28.20 -6.57 3.25
CA ALA A 143 -29.65 -6.83 3.25
C ALA A 143 -30.48 -5.71 3.92
N LEU A 144 -29.87 -4.93 4.82
CA LEU A 144 -30.52 -3.81 5.52
C LEU A 144 -30.55 -2.51 4.68
N ALA A 145 -29.84 -2.47 3.54
CA ALA A 145 -29.76 -1.29 2.70
C ALA A 145 -31.16 -0.85 2.24
N GLY A 146 -31.54 0.39 2.60
CA GLY A 146 -32.82 0.96 2.21
C GLY A 146 -34.04 0.52 3.03
N MET A 147 -33.87 -0.12 4.20
CA MET A 147 -34.96 -0.38 5.15
C MET A 147 -35.49 0.92 5.79
N LYS A 148 -36.27 1.71 5.04
CA LYS A 148 -36.69 3.08 5.36
C LYS A 148 -37.46 3.28 6.67
N ASN A 149 -37.88 2.22 7.35
CA ASN A 149 -38.62 2.27 8.62
C ASN A 149 -37.85 1.70 9.82
N LEU A 150 -36.64 1.18 9.61
CA LEU A 150 -35.82 0.59 10.68
C LEU A 150 -35.28 1.68 11.62
N SER A 151 -35.72 1.68 12.87
CA SER A 151 -35.32 2.63 13.91
C SER A 151 -34.56 1.99 15.07
N VAL A 152 -34.79 0.70 15.33
CA VAL A 152 -34.08 -0.07 16.36
C VAL A 152 -33.25 -1.16 15.69
N LEU A 153 -31.93 -1.16 15.94
CA LEU A 153 -30.99 -2.18 15.44
C LEU A 153 -30.06 -2.62 16.58
N ARG A 154 -30.28 -3.82 17.13
CA ARG A 154 -29.34 -4.40 18.11
C ARG A 154 -28.42 -5.40 17.40
N ALA A 155 -27.22 -4.97 17.05
CA ALA A 155 -26.25 -5.77 16.30
C ALA A 155 -24.92 -5.97 17.05
N SER A 156 -24.91 -5.77 18.37
CA SER A 156 -23.74 -6.00 19.22
C SER A 156 -23.27 -7.46 19.25
N LYS A 157 -21.97 -7.65 19.51
CA LYS A 157 -21.28 -8.96 19.61
C LYS A 157 -21.31 -9.76 18.31
N ASN A 158 -20.99 -9.09 17.20
CA ASN A 158 -20.95 -9.67 15.86
C ASN A 158 -19.54 -9.44 15.23
N LYS A 159 -19.44 -9.56 13.92
CA LYS A 159 -18.21 -9.41 13.12
C LYS A 159 -18.36 -8.29 12.08
N ILE A 160 -19.22 -7.31 12.34
CA ILE A 160 -19.54 -6.23 11.40
C ILE A 160 -18.32 -5.32 11.30
N ASN A 161 -17.84 -5.09 10.08
CA ASN A 161 -16.74 -4.16 9.80
C ASN A 161 -17.16 -3.01 8.85
N ASP A 162 -18.18 -3.24 8.02
CA ASP A 162 -18.81 -2.23 7.18
C ASP A 162 -20.24 -1.89 7.65
N ILE A 163 -20.49 -0.61 7.88
CA ILE A 163 -21.81 -0.04 8.20
C ILE A 163 -22.37 0.84 7.08
N SER A 164 -21.72 0.92 5.91
CA SER A 164 -22.19 1.65 4.74
C SER A 164 -23.65 1.32 4.31
N PRO A 165 -24.19 0.10 4.48
CA PRO A 165 -25.61 -0.19 4.21
C PRO A 165 -26.59 0.64 5.06
N LEU A 166 -26.15 1.12 6.23
CA LEU A 166 -26.97 1.95 7.12
C LEU A 166 -27.12 3.38 6.59
N ALA A 167 -26.31 3.83 5.63
CA ALA A 167 -26.29 5.22 5.17
C ALA A 167 -27.63 5.75 4.63
N GLY A 168 -28.48 4.87 4.08
CA GLY A 168 -29.80 5.21 3.53
C GLY A 168 -31.00 5.02 4.46
N LEU A 169 -30.77 4.65 5.73
CA LEU A 169 -31.82 4.51 6.75
C LEU A 169 -32.34 5.89 7.18
N PRO A 170 -33.54 6.00 7.81
CA PRO A 170 -34.16 7.27 8.22
C PRO A 170 -33.46 7.89 9.45
N LEU A 171 -32.15 8.09 9.38
CA LEU A 171 -31.29 8.38 10.54
C LEU A 171 -31.36 9.84 11.03
N LEU A 172 -32.43 10.55 10.66
CA LEU A 172 -32.61 12.00 10.87
C LEU A 172 -33.73 12.35 11.86
N THR A 173 -34.54 11.39 12.31
CA THR A 173 -35.76 11.62 13.13
C THR A 173 -35.59 11.42 14.63
N GLY A 174 -34.36 11.26 15.14
CA GLY A 174 -34.03 11.33 16.58
C GLY A 174 -34.43 10.12 17.45
N ASN A 175 -35.33 9.25 16.99
CA ASN A 175 -35.82 8.07 17.73
C ASN A 175 -35.06 6.78 17.41
N LEU A 176 -33.77 6.88 17.11
CA LEU A 176 -32.93 5.74 16.74
C LEU A 176 -32.39 5.08 18.00
N PHE A 177 -32.22 3.76 17.99
CA PHE A 177 -31.53 3.00 19.02
C PHE A 177 -30.69 1.90 18.39
N PHE A 178 -29.41 2.17 18.16
CA PHE A 178 -28.50 1.27 17.46
C PHE A 178 -27.41 0.78 18.43
N GLU A 179 -27.34 -0.52 18.66
CA GLU A 179 -26.27 -1.13 19.46
C GLU A 179 -25.27 -1.80 18.52
N LEU A 180 -24.07 -1.23 18.39
CA LEU A 180 -22.99 -1.72 17.52
C LEU A 180 -21.73 -2.13 18.30
N ASP A 181 -21.81 -2.23 19.63
CA ASP A 181 -20.67 -2.58 20.50
C ASP A 181 -20.14 -4.00 20.21
N ASN A 182 -18.84 -4.22 20.40
CA ASN A 182 -18.19 -5.54 20.20
C ASN A 182 -18.38 -6.02 18.74
N ASN A 183 -17.88 -5.24 17.79
CA ASN A 183 -17.80 -5.54 16.37
C ASN A 183 -16.37 -5.25 15.86
N ALA A 184 -16.17 -5.06 14.56
CA ALA A 184 -14.89 -4.75 13.93
C ALA A 184 -14.96 -3.46 13.09
N ILE A 185 -15.79 -2.49 13.50
CA ILE A 185 -16.08 -1.28 12.73
C ILE A 185 -14.92 -0.29 12.89
N ALA A 186 -14.29 0.09 11.78
CA ALA A 186 -13.23 1.10 11.75
C ALA A 186 -13.75 2.50 11.36
N ASP A 187 -14.72 2.56 10.44
CA ASP A 187 -15.17 3.82 9.83
C ASP A 187 -16.60 4.17 10.28
N PHE A 188 -16.72 5.18 11.14
CA PHE A 188 -18.01 5.70 11.59
C PHE A 188 -18.49 6.94 10.80
N SER A 189 -17.77 7.37 9.75
CA SER A 189 -18.13 8.54 8.93
C SER A 189 -19.48 8.40 8.23
N VAL A 190 -19.94 7.16 8.02
CA VAL A 190 -21.30 6.86 7.59
C VAL A 190 -22.35 7.57 8.45
N LEU A 191 -22.07 7.83 9.74
CA LEU A 191 -22.97 8.47 10.69
C LEU A 191 -22.88 10.01 10.71
N GLU A 192 -22.17 10.64 9.76
CA GLU A 192 -22.00 12.10 9.70
C GLU A 192 -23.34 12.87 9.70
N GLY A 193 -23.37 13.99 10.43
CA GLY A 193 -24.53 14.88 10.53
C GLY A 193 -25.73 14.31 11.31
N ARG A 194 -25.61 13.14 11.96
CA ARG A 194 -26.72 12.47 12.65
C ARG A 194 -26.63 12.60 14.16
N ASN A 195 -27.79 12.52 14.83
CA ASN A 195 -27.84 12.37 16.27
C ASN A 195 -27.38 10.94 16.63
N THR A 196 -26.22 10.82 17.28
CA THR A 196 -25.65 9.53 17.70
C THR A 196 -25.70 9.26 19.21
N THR A 197 -26.48 10.02 19.98
CA THR A 197 -26.64 9.86 21.45
C THR A 197 -27.18 8.48 21.85
N ASN A 198 -27.91 7.82 20.96
CA ASN A 198 -28.46 6.47 21.17
C ASN A 198 -27.77 5.41 20.29
N ILE A 199 -26.54 5.66 19.86
CA ILE A 199 -25.73 4.72 19.08
C ILE A 199 -24.52 4.32 19.92
N SER A 200 -24.47 3.06 20.37
CA SER A 200 -23.30 2.52 21.08
C SER A 200 -22.30 1.91 20.09
N LYS A 201 -21.01 2.17 20.32
CA LYS A 201 -19.93 1.99 19.34
C LYS A 201 -18.64 1.43 19.96
N GLN A 202 -18.69 0.97 21.21
CA GLN A 202 -17.50 0.63 22.00
C GLN A 202 -16.97 -0.77 21.71
N ASN A 203 -15.75 -1.02 22.19
CA ASN A 203 -15.10 -2.33 22.18
C ASN A 203 -14.98 -2.94 20.77
N GLN A 204 -14.70 -2.10 19.77
CA GLN A 204 -14.40 -2.59 18.41
C GLN A 204 -13.06 -3.33 18.40
N VAL A 205 -12.93 -4.37 17.59
CA VAL A 205 -11.67 -5.09 17.36
C VAL A 205 -11.38 -5.08 15.87
N VAL A 206 -10.54 -4.13 15.44
CA VAL A 206 -10.22 -3.87 14.03
C VAL A 206 -8.92 -4.57 13.68
N THR A 207 -8.99 -5.75 13.06
CA THR A 207 -7.79 -6.47 12.59
C THR A 207 -7.51 -6.16 11.12
N LEU A 208 -6.32 -5.64 10.83
CA LEU A 208 -5.88 -5.36 9.46
C LEU A 208 -5.35 -6.62 8.78
N ALA A 209 -5.22 -6.58 7.44
CA ALA A 209 -4.53 -7.62 6.69
C ALA A 209 -3.04 -7.69 7.07
N MET A 210 -2.42 -8.86 6.88
CA MET A 210 -0.98 -9.06 7.09
C MET A 210 -0.16 -8.08 6.25
N GLN A 211 0.76 -7.36 6.90
CA GLN A 211 1.69 -6.43 6.27
C GLN A 211 3.04 -7.12 6.06
N ILE A 212 3.57 -7.09 4.84
CA ILE A 212 4.84 -7.75 4.51
C ILE A 212 5.77 -6.74 3.83
N SER A 213 7.01 -6.63 4.32
CA SER A 213 8.01 -5.68 3.79
C SER A 213 9.44 -6.19 3.98
N THR A 214 10.35 -5.81 3.08
CA THR A 214 11.80 -5.97 3.25
C THR A 214 12.48 -4.71 3.81
N ALA A 215 11.77 -3.59 3.90
CA ALA A 215 12.31 -2.29 4.32
C ALA A 215 12.56 -2.19 5.82
N GLU A 216 13.14 -1.06 6.25
CA GLU A 216 13.39 -0.70 7.65
C GLU A 216 12.14 -0.19 8.40
N GLU A 217 11.04 0.05 7.70
CA GLU A 217 9.74 0.32 8.32
C GLU A 217 8.57 -0.21 7.46
N ILE A 218 7.45 -0.49 8.11
CA ILE A 218 6.15 -0.76 7.51
C ILE A 218 5.25 0.44 7.81
N ARG A 219 4.60 0.99 6.78
CA ARG A 219 3.71 2.16 6.90
C ARG A 219 2.30 1.75 6.48
N VAL A 220 1.40 1.64 7.45
CA VAL A 220 0.06 1.07 7.27
C VAL A 220 -0.98 2.19 7.33
N PRO A 221 -1.83 2.39 6.32
CA PRO A 221 -2.92 3.38 6.38
C PRO A 221 -3.83 3.12 7.59
N ASN A 222 -4.06 4.14 8.42
CA ASN A 222 -4.98 4.06 9.55
C ASN A 222 -6.43 4.18 9.03
N PRO A 223 -7.27 3.12 9.15
CA PRO A 223 -8.65 3.14 8.67
C PRO A 223 -9.64 3.78 9.65
N LEU A 224 -9.20 4.07 10.88
CA LEU A 224 -10.09 4.50 11.97
C LEU A 224 -10.60 5.92 11.71
N LYS A 225 -11.93 6.09 11.63
CA LYS A 225 -12.58 7.40 11.47
C LYS A 225 -13.72 7.60 12.45
N ASP A 226 -13.81 8.82 12.97
CA ASP A 226 -14.92 9.25 13.82
C ASP A 226 -16.20 9.48 13.01
N THR A 227 -17.26 9.92 13.68
CA THR A 227 -18.54 10.27 13.02
C THR A 227 -18.46 11.50 12.12
N SER A 228 -17.37 12.27 12.17
CA SER A 228 -17.09 13.46 11.35
C SER A 228 -16.17 13.13 10.16
N GLY A 229 -15.78 11.85 9.99
CA GLY A 229 -14.81 11.42 9.00
C GLY A 229 -13.36 11.78 9.31
N LEU A 230 -13.07 12.32 10.50
CA LEU A 230 -11.72 12.64 10.94
C LEU A 230 -11.01 11.37 11.44
N PRO A 231 -9.69 11.22 11.21
CA PRO A 231 -8.96 10.08 11.72
C PRO A 231 -8.98 9.99 13.25
N ILE A 232 -9.25 8.79 13.78
CA ILE A 232 -9.05 8.51 15.21
C ILE A 232 -7.59 8.08 15.38
N VAL A 233 -6.88 8.75 16.30
CA VAL A 233 -5.49 8.42 16.62
C VAL A 233 -5.45 7.17 17.51
N PRO A 234 -4.79 6.07 17.09
CA PRO A 234 -4.52 4.95 17.97
C PRO A 234 -3.32 5.25 18.88
N THR A 235 -3.39 4.76 20.12
CA THR A 235 -2.31 4.79 21.11
C THR A 235 -1.70 3.40 21.23
N PHE A 236 -0.39 3.29 21.12
CA PHE A 236 0.35 2.05 21.34
C PHE A 236 0.97 2.06 22.75
N SER A 237 1.22 0.88 23.33
CA SER A 237 1.81 0.78 24.67
C SER A 237 3.32 1.07 24.71
N ASP A 238 3.96 1.04 23.54
CA ASP A 238 5.41 1.22 23.36
C ASP A 238 5.66 1.85 21.98
N ASP A 239 6.13 3.10 21.97
CA ASP A 239 6.41 3.86 20.74
C ASP A 239 7.60 3.29 19.95
N SER A 240 8.45 2.45 20.57
CA SER A 240 9.51 1.73 19.86
C SER A 240 8.99 0.59 18.99
N VAL A 241 7.75 0.16 19.24
CA VAL A 241 7.10 -0.98 18.56
C VAL A 241 6.15 -0.50 17.45
N ALA A 242 5.41 0.58 17.68
CA ALA A 242 4.67 1.29 16.63
C ALA A 242 4.27 2.70 17.05
N GLN A 243 4.18 3.62 16.09
CA GLN A 243 3.78 5.01 16.31
C GLN A 243 2.77 5.48 15.25
N TYR A 244 1.89 6.42 15.60
CA TYR A 244 0.99 7.07 14.65
C TYR A 244 1.63 8.30 14.01
N ASN A 245 1.64 8.37 12.68
CA ASN A 245 2.09 9.52 11.91
C ASN A 245 0.92 10.38 11.46
N ALA A 246 0.79 11.56 12.07
CA ALA A 246 -0.27 12.51 11.79
C ALA A 246 -0.16 13.26 10.45
N LEU A 247 1.01 13.23 9.78
CA LEU A 247 1.20 13.93 8.50
C LEU A 247 0.56 13.21 7.31
N ASP A 248 0.49 11.88 7.38
CA ASP A 248 0.00 11.01 6.30
C ASP A 248 -1.06 9.99 6.75
N ASN A 249 -1.48 10.05 8.02
CA ASN A 249 -2.47 9.14 8.63
C ASN A 249 -2.05 7.66 8.50
N THR A 250 -0.79 7.35 8.85
CA THR A 250 -0.27 5.98 8.87
C THR A 250 0.14 5.54 10.27
N ILE A 251 0.07 4.24 10.52
CA ILE A 251 0.76 3.56 11.62
C ILE A 251 2.12 3.12 11.08
N VAL A 252 3.19 3.59 11.70
CA VAL A 252 4.57 3.25 11.35
C VAL A 252 5.06 2.21 12.34
N ILE A 253 5.46 1.05 11.81
CA ILE A 253 6.07 -0.06 12.54
C ILE A 253 7.55 -0.09 12.10
N PRO A 254 8.52 0.29 12.94
CA PRO A 254 9.93 0.19 12.59
C PRO A 254 10.39 -1.27 12.58
N ARG A 255 11.47 -1.57 11.85
CA ARG A 255 12.16 -2.86 11.91
C ARG A 255 12.90 -2.95 13.24
N GLY A 256 12.69 -4.05 13.95
CA GLY A 256 13.40 -4.41 15.18
C GLY A 256 13.67 -5.91 15.24
N ASP A 257 14.13 -6.41 16.39
CA ASP A 257 14.51 -7.82 16.57
C ASP A 257 13.38 -8.81 16.25
N ALA A 258 12.13 -8.42 16.52
CA ALA A 258 10.95 -9.21 16.19
C ALA A 258 10.55 -9.02 14.72
N LEU A 259 11.04 -9.89 13.84
CA LEU A 259 10.72 -9.85 12.40
C LEU A 259 9.28 -10.24 12.05
N THR A 260 8.49 -10.79 12.98
CA THR A 260 7.07 -11.07 12.74
C THR A 260 6.26 -10.98 14.03
N GLY A 261 5.00 -10.59 13.93
CA GLY A 261 4.12 -10.49 15.09
C GLY A 261 2.79 -9.82 14.79
N THR A 262 2.18 -9.23 15.83
CA THR A 262 0.97 -8.42 15.69
C THR A 262 1.04 -7.27 16.67
N ILE A 263 1.03 -6.05 16.14
CA ILE A 263 0.97 -4.82 16.95
C ILE A 263 -0.48 -4.61 17.39
N SER A 264 -0.66 -4.19 18.63
CA SER A 264 -1.97 -3.86 19.21
C SER A 264 -1.94 -2.43 19.74
N GLY A 265 -2.81 -1.57 19.21
CA GLY A 265 -3.05 -0.22 19.72
C GLY A 265 -4.49 -0.07 20.19
N THR A 266 -4.73 0.77 21.19
CA THR A 266 -6.10 1.13 21.63
C THR A 266 -6.52 2.45 21.01
N PHE A 267 -7.82 2.67 20.86
CA PHE A 267 -8.35 3.97 20.43
C PHE A 267 -9.60 4.32 21.23
N LEU A 268 -9.79 5.62 21.49
CA LEU A 268 -10.97 6.17 22.15
C LEU A 268 -11.21 7.63 21.72
N THR A 269 -12.47 8.02 21.51
CA THR A 269 -12.83 9.43 21.21
C THR A 269 -13.28 10.23 22.43
N GLY A 270 -13.43 9.59 23.60
CA GLY A 270 -13.90 10.20 24.84
C GLY A 270 -14.14 9.18 25.95
N THR A 271 -15.03 9.50 26.89
CA THR A 271 -15.32 8.70 28.10
C THR A 271 -16.78 8.27 28.24
N LEU A 272 -17.65 8.61 27.30
CA LEU A 272 -19.08 8.28 27.31
C LEU A 272 -19.34 6.88 26.72
N LYS A 273 -20.48 6.27 27.09
CA LYS A 273 -20.91 4.96 26.56
C LYS A 273 -21.16 4.96 25.03
N THR A 274 -21.32 6.13 24.43
CA THR A 274 -21.56 6.38 23.00
C THR A 274 -20.29 6.67 22.20
N ASP A 275 -19.17 6.87 22.90
CA ASP A 275 -17.91 7.20 22.28
C ASP A 275 -17.33 5.97 21.60
N ILE A 276 -16.58 6.20 20.53
CA ILE A 276 -15.95 5.13 19.77
C ILE A 276 -14.77 4.66 20.59
N SER A 277 -14.68 3.35 20.84
CA SER A 277 -13.54 2.74 21.52
C SER A 277 -13.23 1.35 20.98
N GLY A 278 -11.98 0.93 21.12
CA GLY A 278 -11.58 -0.39 20.66
C GLY A 278 -10.07 -0.62 20.63
N THR A 279 -9.71 -1.71 19.98
CA THR A 279 -8.34 -2.14 19.70
C THR A 279 -8.16 -2.27 18.19
N ILE A 280 -7.07 -1.73 17.66
CA ILE A 280 -6.59 -1.99 16.30
C ILE A 280 -5.43 -2.97 16.36
N MET A 281 -5.50 -4.03 15.53
CA MET A 281 -4.51 -5.10 15.46
C MET A 281 -3.87 -5.12 14.07
N VAL A 282 -2.54 -5.02 14.02
CA VAL A 282 -1.76 -4.94 12.79
C VAL A 282 -0.78 -6.12 12.73
N PRO A 283 -1.16 -7.25 12.10
CA PRO A 283 -0.24 -8.36 11.86
C PRO A 283 0.82 -7.96 10.84
N PHE A 284 2.08 -8.28 11.12
CA PHE A 284 3.22 -7.87 10.29
C PHE A 284 4.30 -8.96 10.18
N THR A 285 5.04 -8.92 9.06
CA THR A 285 6.25 -9.69 8.82
C THR A 285 7.26 -8.85 8.05
N PHE A 286 8.40 -8.57 8.67
CA PHE A 286 9.61 -8.15 7.99
C PHE A 286 10.26 -9.38 7.36
N ALA A 287 10.30 -9.43 6.03
CA ALA A 287 11.04 -10.45 5.31
C ALA A 287 12.55 -10.31 5.60
N GLU A 288 13.25 -11.44 5.61
CA GLU A 288 14.72 -11.45 5.71
C GLU A 288 15.33 -10.74 4.51
N GLN A 289 16.34 -9.92 4.78
CA GLN A 289 17.18 -9.34 3.75
C GLN A 289 18.32 -10.33 3.47
N THR A 290 18.45 -10.78 2.23
CA THR A 290 19.58 -11.60 1.82
C THR A 290 20.80 -10.72 1.56
N THR A 291 21.94 -11.08 2.13
CA THR A 291 23.24 -10.48 1.84
C THR A 291 23.97 -11.29 0.78
N GLY A 292 24.75 -10.61 -0.06
CA GLY A 292 25.73 -11.20 -0.95
C GLY A 292 27.14 -10.86 -0.50
N GLN A 293 28.11 -11.72 -0.82
CA GLN A 293 29.53 -11.51 -0.52
C GLN A 293 30.36 -11.50 -1.81
N VAL A 294 31.24 -10.51 -1.92
CA VAL A 294 32.22 -10.35 -2.99
C VAL A 294 33.61 -10.50 -2.39
N THR A 295 34.37 -11.49 -2.85
CA THR A 295 35.75 -11.75 -2.44
C THR A 295 36.71 -11.20 -3.48
N ILE A 296 37.59 -10.29 -3.08
CA ILE A 296 38.60 -9.66 -3.91
C ILE A 296 39.93 -10.37 -3.70
N GLN A 297 40.53 -10.86 -4.78
CA GLN A 297 41.79 -11.60 -4.78
C GLN A 297 42.87 -10.89 -5.60
N TYR A 298 44.12 -11.01 -5.14
CA TYR A 298 45.30 -10.40 -5.72
C TYR A 298 46.31 -11.49 -6.04
N LEU A 299 46.39 -11.92 -7.31
CA LEU A 299 47.08 -13.14 -7.72
C LEU A 299 48.26 -12.84 -8.67
N ASP A 300 49.31 -13.65 -8.62
CA ASP A 300 50.34 -13.67 -9.67
C ASP A 300 49.87 -14.44 -10.93
N ASP A 301 50.73 -14.48 -11.95
CA ASP A 301 50.49 -15.18 -13.22
C ASP A 301 50.36 -16.72 -13.09
N LYS A 302 50.66 -17.28 -11.91
CA LYS A 302 50.57 -18.71 -11.57
C LYS A 302 49.41 -19.00 -10.60
N GLY A 303 48.70 -17.98 -10.13
CA GLY A 303 47.59 -18.10 -9.18
C GLY A 303 48.00 -18.08 -7.71
N ASN A 304 49.24 -17.70 -7.37
CA ASN A 304 49.66 -17.49 -5.98
C ASN A 304 49.15 -16.15 -5.45
N GLU A 305 48.75 -16.09 -4.17
CA GLU A 305 48.29 -14.85 -3.55
C GLU A 305 49.46 -13.89 -3.25
N LEU A 306 49.34 -12.64 -3.71
CA LEU A 306 50.29 -11.55 -3.42
C LEU A 306 49.92 -10.78 -2.14
N ALA A 307 48.66 -10.87 -1.73
CA ALA A 307 48.14 -10.32 -0.48
C ALA A 307 46.89 -11.12 -0.05
N PRO A 308 46.53 -11.09 1.24
CA PRO A 308 45.27 -11.68 1.72
C PRO A 308 44.08 -11.15 0.93
N ALA A 309 43.13 -12.04 0.66
CA ALA A 309 41.86 -11.67 0.04
C ALA A 309 41.05 -10.71 0.94
N GLU A 310 40.34 -9.79 0.32
CA GLU A 310 39.41 -8.88 1.00
C GLU A 310 37.97 -9.30 0.71
N THR A 311 37.04 -9.01 1.62
CA THR A 311 35.61 -9.23 1.40
C THR A 311 34.85 -7.91 1.44
N GLN A 312 33.85 -7.79 0.58
CA GLN A 312 32.78 -6.81 0.68
C GLN A 312 31.46 -7.57 0.86
N GLU A 313 30.57 -7.01 1.68
CA GLU A 313 29.23 -7.52 1.92
C GLU A 313 28.22 -6.40 1.73
N GLY A 314 27.04 -6.74 1.20
CA GLY A 314 25.93 -5.82 0.97
C GLY A 314 24.65 -6.58 0.66
N LEU A 315 23.53 -5.89 0.56
CA LEU A 315 22.24 -6.52 0.26
C LEU A 315 22.20 -6.99 -1.20
N VAL A 316 21.56 -8.13 -1.46
CA VAL A 316 21.42 -8.65 -2.83
C VAL A 316 20.72 -7.61 -3.72
N GLY A 317 21.38 -7.22 -4.82
CA GLY A 317 20.97 -6.15 -5.73
C GLY A 317 21.62 -4.78 -5.48
N GLU A 318 22.27 -4.54 -4.34
CA GLU A 318 23.08 -3.34 -4.14
C GLU A 318 24.36 -3.37 -4.98
N SER A 319 24.84 -2.20 -5.41
CA SER A 319 26.03 -2.08 -6.24
C SER A 319 27.33 -2.14 -5.44
N TYR A 320 28.33 -2.87 -5.94
CA TYR A 320 29.70 -2.84 -5.42
C TYR A 320 30.71 -2.33 -6.46
N THR A 321 31.86 -1.87 -5.96
CA THR A 321 33.02 -1.47 -6.77
C THR A 321 34.31 -1.85 -6.05
N THR A 322 35.28 -2.34 -6.81
CA THR A 322 36.60 -2.75 -6.32
C THR A 322 37.71 -2.05 -7.09
N THR A 323 38.90 -1.94 -6.49
CA THR A 323 40.08 -1.33 -7.10
C THR A 323 41.29 -2.26 -7.01
N ALA A 324 42.17 -2.18 -8.01
CA ALA A 324 43.47 -2.84 -7.96
C ALA A 324 44.31 -2.26 -6.81
N LYS A 325 45.23 -3.08 -6.27
CA LYS A 325 46.25 -2.66 -5.31
C LYS A 325 47.56 -2.44 -6.06
N GLU A 326 48.41 -1.58 -5.50
CA GLU A 326 49.79 -1.43 -5.94
C GLU A 326 50.69 -2.36 -5.11
N PHE A 327 51.64 -3.02 -5.77
CA PHE A 327 52.60 -3.94 -5.16
C PHE A 327 54.01 -3.64 -5.70
N ASP A 328 54.97 -3.39 -4.81
CA ASP A 328 56.33 -3.03 -5.20
C ASP A 328 56.98 -4.13 -6.07
N GLY A 329 57.43 -3.75 -7.26
CA GLY A 329 58.05 -4.67 -8.21
C GLY A 329 57.08 -5.54 -9.02
N TRP A 330 55.77 -5.24 -9.00
CA TRP A 330 54.75 -5.91 -9.82
C TRP A 330 53.98 -4.91 -10.69
N SER A 331 53.37 -5.40 -11.77
CA SER A 331 52.44 -4.65 -12.62
C SER A 331 51.13 -5.43 -12.78
N LEU A 332 49.99 -4.74 -12.76
CA LEU A 332 48.69 -5.34 -13.07
C LEU A 332 48.65 -5.75 -14.55
N THR A 333 48.37 -7.03 -14.83
CA THR A 333 48.28 -7.58 -16.19
C THR A 333 46.85 -7.90 -16.62
N LYS A 334 45.95 -8.21 -15.67
CA LYS A 334 44.55 -8.49 -15.97
C LYS A 334 43.62 -7.79 -14.98
N MET A 335 42.82 -6.86 -15.51
CA MET A 335 41.69 -6.29 -14.79
C MET A 335 40.47 -7.24 -14.88
N PRO A 336 39.78 -7.54 -13.76
CA PRO A 336 38.58 -8.36 -13.77
C PRO A 336 37.41 -7.61 -14.42
N SER A 337 36.59 -8.30 -15.22
CA SER A 337 35.41 -7.72 -15.87
C SER A 337 34.25 -7.42 -14.92
N ASN A 338 34.30 -7.98 -13.71
CA ASN A 338 33.37 -7.75 -12.60
C ASN A 338 33.99 -6.89 -11.49
N SER A 339 34.92 -5.98 -11.80
CA SER A 339 35.43 -4.98 -10.84
C SER A 339 34.35 -4.04 -10.30
N GLN A 340 33.19 -4.01 -10.96
CA GLN A 340 31.97 -3.34 -10.52
C GLN A 340 30.78 -4.25 -10.87
N GLY A 341 29.75 -4.24 -10.04
CA GLY A 341 28.60 -5.13 -10.22
C GLY A 341 27.52 -4.88 -9.18
N VAL A 342 26.65 -5.86 -8.98
CA VAL A 342 25.72 -5.93 -7.85
C VAL A 342 25.94 -7.21 -7.05
N PHE A 343 25.73 -7.15 -5.74
CA PHE A 343 25.77 -8.31 -4.85
C PHE A 343 24.71 -9.34 -5.28
N SER A 344 25.09 -10.61 -5.37
CA SER A 344 24.18 -11.74 -5.64
C SER A 344 24.04 -12.65 -4.43
N ASP A 345 22.98 -13.48 -4.43
CA ASP A 345 22.81 -14.56 -3.46
C ASP A 345 23.86 -15.69 -3.60
N GLN A 346 24.59 -15.71 -4.71
CA GLN A 346 25.79 -16.53 -4.92
C GLN A 346 27.06 -15.76 -4.54
N ALA A 347 28.05 -16.46 -4.00
CA ALA A 347 29.38 -15.89 -3.74
C ALA A 347 30.05 -15.44 -5.05
N GLN A 348 30.59 -14.22 -5.05
CA GLN A 348 31.24 -13.61 -6.21
C GLN A 348 32.74 -13.45 -5.94
N THR A 349 33.59 -13.68 -6.96
CA THR A 349 35.04 -13.49 -6.84
C THR A 349 35.54 -12.51 -7.89
N VAL A 350 36.36 -11.55 -7.45
CA VAL A 350 36.97 -10.50 -8.29
C VAL A 350 38.49 -10.65 -8.22
N SER A 351 39.09 -11.23 -9.26
CA SER A 351 40.53 -11.55 -9.27
C SER A 351 41.32 -10.54 -10.11
N TYR A 352 42.19 -9.77 -9.46
CA TYR A 352 43.22 -8.95 -10.11
C TYR A 352 44.48 -9.79 -10.29
N VAL A 353 45.02 -9.86 -11.52
CA VAL A 353 46.23 -10.65 -11.82
C VAL A 353 47.40 -9.72 -12.15
N TYR A 354 48.57 -10.04 -11.62
CA TYR A 354 49.79 -9.24 -11.72
C TYR A 354 50.97 -10.08 -12.25
N SER A 355 51.99 -9.42 -12.82
CA SER A 355 53.27 -10.04 -13.19
C SER A 355 54.43 -9.28 -12.55
N GLN A 356 55.48 -9.99 -12.17
CA GLN A 356 56.69 -9.37 -11.61
C GLN A 356 57.43 -8.55 -12.68
N ASN A 357 57.86 -7.35 -12.33
CA ASN A 357 58.60 -6.45 -13.20
C ASN A 357 60.02 -6.99 -13.39
N THR A 358 60.39 -7.38 -14.60
CA THR A 358 61.75 -7.83 -14.91
C THR A 358 62.71 -6.64 -15.02
N THR A 359 63.61 -6.49 -14.06
CA THR A 359 64.79 -5.62 -14.23
C THR A 359 65.64 -6.18 -15.38
N PRO A 360 66.03 -5.37 -16.39
CA PRO A 360 66.89 -5.86 -17.46
C PRO A 360 68.31 -6.12 -16.91
N THR A 361 68.66 -7.39 -16.75
CA THR A 361 70.01 -7.81 -16.38
C THR A 361 70.95 -7.61 -17.56
N SER A 362 71.68 -6.49 -17.57
CA SER A 362 72.78 -6.26 -18.52
C SER A 362 73.96 -7.20 -18.21
N THR A 363 74.01 -8.34 -18.89
CA THR A 363 75.23 -9.16 -18.99
C THR A 363 76.20 -8.51 -19.97
N THR A 364 77.21 -7.81 -19.46
CA THR A 364 78.38 -7.41 -20.26
C THR A 364 79.44 -8.49 -20.15
N ASP A 365 79.65 -9.24 -21.23
CA ASP A 365 80.73 -10.20 -21.36
C ASP A 365 81.66 -9.77 -22.49
N SER A 366 82.92 -9.47 -22.16
CA SER A 366 84.10 -9.48 -23.06
C SER A 366 85.35 -8.97 -22.33
N SER A 367 86.24 -9.92 -22.03
CA SER A 367 87.70 -9.83 -22.24
C SER A 367 88.12 -9.01 -23.48
N ASP A 368 89.35 -8.51 -23.64
CA ASP A 368 90.60 -8.49 -22.86
C ASP A 368 91.56 -7.52 -23.58
N SER A 369 92.35 -6.72 -22.85
CA SER A 369 93.73 -6.36 -23.26
C SER A 369 94.43 -5.52 -22.17
N SER A 370 95.61 -5.97 -21.79
CA SER A 370 96.59 -5.25 -20.95
C SER A 370 97.29 -4.12 -21.71
N ASP A 371 97.59 -3.01 -21.03
CA ASP A 371 98.99 -2.71 -20.67
C ASP A 371 99.11 -1.71 -19.49
N SER A 372 100.29 -1.68 -18.90
CA SER A 372 100.73 -0.93 -17.72
C SER A 372 101.15 0.51 -18.04
N LEU A 373 100.88 1.46 -17.13
CA LEU A 373 101.97 2.20 -16.45
C LEU A 373 101.48 3.03 -15.26
N ASP A 374 102.23 2.90 -14.16
CA ASP A 374 102.12 3.66 -12.91
C ASP A 374 102.86 5.00 -13.01
N THR A 375 102.24 6.07 -12.51
CA THR A 375 102.87 7.02 -11.58
C THR A 375 101.78 7.85 -10.87
N GLY A 376 101.68 7.75 -9.55
CA GLY A 376 100.88 8.68 -8.75
C GLY A 376 101.65 9.94 -8.32
N THR A 377 100.94 11.03 -8.01
CA THR A 377 101.25 11.86 -6.82
C THR A 377 100.12 12.83 -6.44
N ASN A 378 99.94 12.96 -5.13
CA ASN A 378 98.97 13.77 -4.40
C ASN A 378 98.84 15.24 -4.83
N THR A 379 97.63 15.79 -4.68
CA THR A 379 97.43 16.90 -3.72
C THR A 379 96.05 16.78 -3.04
N THR A 380 95.99 17.11 -1.75
CA THR A 380 94.80 16.95 -0.89
C THR A 380 94.32 18.31 -0.36
N SER A 381 93.00 18.41 -0.15
CA SER A 381 92.33 19.32 0.78
C SER A 381 92.40 20.84 0.54
N GLU A 382 91.24 21.43 0.25
CA GLU A 382 90.51 22.43 1.05
C GLU A 382 89.28 22.87 0.22
N GLY A 383 88.11 23.19 0.75
CA GLY A 383 87.67 23.25 2.14
C GLY A 383 86.66 24.39 2.32
N THR A 384 85.37 24.07 2.58
CA THR A 384 84.29 25.04 2.88
C THR A 384 83.93 26.02 1.71
N THR A 385 82.78 26.70 1.64
CA THR A 385 81.69 26.98 2.60
C THR A 385 80.37 27.29 1.84
N THR A 386 79.23 26.93 2.46
CA THR A 386 77.99 27.74 2.60
C THR A 386 77.23 28.28 1.38
N SER A 387 75.97 27.80 1.26
CA SER A 387 74.70 28.56 1.13
C SER A 387 74.78 30.06 0.76
N THR A 388 73.91 30.61 -0.11
CA THR A 388 72.49 30.81 0.24
C THR A 388 71.68 31.31 -0.98
N SER A 389 70.40 30.93 -0.98
CA SER A 389 69.26 31.47 -1.73
C SER A 389 69.40 32.88 -2.33
N GLY A 390 69.00 33.00 -3.61
CA GLY A 390 68.64 34.26 -4.26
C GLY A 390 67.25 34.18 -4.90
N GLN A 391 66.27 34.81 -4.25
CA GLN A 391 65.07 35.37 -4.87
C GLN A 391 65.14 36.89 -4.62
N GLN A 392 64.66 37.80 -5.46
CA GLN A 392 64.04 37.73 -6.80
C GLN A 392 63.83 39.20 -7.20
N GLU A 393 63.98 39.62 -8.48
CA GLU A 393 63.09 40.64 -9.09
C GLU A 393 63.32 40.92 -10.60
N ASN A 394 62.21 40.76 -11.34
CA ASN A 394 61.60 41.71 -12.28
C ASN A 394 61.97 41.86 -13.79
N HIS A 395 60.90 42.07 -14.57
CA HIS A 395 60.73 42.72 -15.89
C HIS A 395 61.39 42.21 -17.22
N SER A 396 60.62 41.36 -17.94
CA SER A 396 59.91 41.69 -19.22
C SER A 396 60.60 41.78 -20.62
N VAL A 397 59.85 41.28 -21.64
CA VAL A 397 59.80 41.64 -23.10
C VAL A 397 60.57 40.80 -24.15
N SER A 398 59.81 39.90 -24.83
CA SER A 398 59.69 39.65 -26.29
C SER A 398 60.67 38.79 -27.16
N SER A 399 60.02 37.88 -27.93
CA SER A 399 60.19 37.53 -29.37
C SER A 399 60.94 36.26 -29.85
N SER A 400 60.23 35.51 -30.74
CA SER A 400 60.68 34.48 -31.72
C SER A 400 61.28 33.16 -31.20
N SER A 401 61.12 31.98 -31.82
CA SER A 401 60.15 31.48 -32.83
C SER A 401 60.14 29.93 -32.89
N ASP A 402 59.01 29.34 -33.33
CA ASP A 402 58.66 27.90 -33.57
C ASP A 402 59.68 27.13 -34.50
N PRO A 403 59.66 25.77 -34.71
CA PRO A 403 58.55 24.83 -34.43
C PRO A 403 58.81 23.33 -34.08
N ARG A 404 57.70 22.62 -33.75
CA ARG A 404 57.46 21.12 -33.71
C ARG A 404 57.99 20.35 -32.47
N GLY A 405 57.19 19.55 -31.74
CA GLY A 405 55.73 19.34 -31.80
C GLY A 405 55.17 18.39 -30.71
N THR A 406 54.00 18.74 -30.14
CA THR A 406 52.91 17.88 -29.58
C THR A 406 53.28 16.54 -28.88
N LEU A 407 53.38 16.38 -27.54
CA LEU A 407 52.35 16.41 -26.45
C LEU A 407 51.06 15.57 -26.69
N PRO A 408 50.32 15.09 -25.64
CA PRO A 408 50.61 14.92 -24.19
C PRO A 408 50.06 13.60 -23.54
N GLN A 409 50.26 13.40 -22.22
CA GLN A 409 49.23 13.02 -21.22
C GLN A 409 49.87 12.98 -19.80
N THR A 410 49.82 14.06 -19.01
CA THR A 410 48.79 14.38 -17.99
C THR A 410 48.65 13.39 -16.83
N GLY A 411 49.62 13.40 -15.92
CA GLY A 411 49.38 13.06 -14.51
C GLY A 411 48.94 14.31 -13.74
N GLU A 412 47.64 14.61 -13.70
CA GLU A 412 47.13 15.78 -12.97
C GLU A 412 46.99 15.48 -11.48
N LYS A 413 47.90 16.04 -10.67
CA LYS A 413 47.71 16.13 -9.23
C LYS A 413 46.63 17.18 -8.92
N VAL A 414 45.40 16.73 -8.71
CA VAL A 414 44.30 17.61 -8.28
C VAL A 414 44.64 18.24 -6.93
N LYS A 415 44.90 19.55 -6.92
CA LYS A 415 44.97 20.35 -5.70
C LYS A 415 43.57 20.44 -5.08
N LYS A 416 43.48 20.38 -3.75
CA LYS A 416 42.25 20.69 -3.00
C LYS A 416 41.75 22.08 -3.39
N GLY A 417 40.60 22.19 -4.07
CA GLY A 417 40.23 23.51 -4.62
C GLY A 417 38.89 23.71 -5.35
N THR A 418 37.91 22.79 -5.37
CA THR A 418 36.57 23.10 -5.95
C THR A 418 35.42 22.30 -5.30
N THR A 419 34.99 22.70 -4.10
CA THR A 419 33.74 22.20 -3.46
C THR A 419 32.93 23.33 -2.81
N ILE A 420 32.81 24.49 -3.48
CA ILE A 420 31.99 25.63 -3.01
C ILE A 420 31.09 26.22 -4.10
N LEU A 421 30.63 25.43 -5.08
CA LEU A 421 29.51 25.84 -5.97
C LEU A 421 28.20 25.10 -5.67
N GLY A 422 28.24 23.80 -5.37
CA GLY A 422 27.04 23.01 -5.03
C GLY A 422 26.32 23.52 -3.77
N VAL A 423 27.08 23.86 -2.71
CA VAL A 423 26.50 24.32 -1.44
C VAL A 423 25.89 25.72 -1.56
N LEU A 424 26.46 26.62 -2.36
CA LEU A 424 25.92 27.96 -2.57
C LEU A 424 24.58 27.96 -3.33
N LEU A 425 24.38 27.02 -4.27
CA LEU A 425 23.09 26.86 -4.97
C LEU A 425 21.97 26.39 -4.03
N ILE A 426 22.29 25.51 -3.06
CA ILE A 426 21.32 25.03 -2.07
C ILE A 426 20.93 26.16 -1.09
N ILE A 427 21.89 26.95 -0.63
CA ILE A 427 21.63 28.10 0.27
C ILE A 427 20.81 29.18 -0.45
N ALA A 428 21.11 29.47 -1.72
CA ALA A 428 20.33 30.41 -2.53
C ALA A 428 18.88 29.94 -2.75
N GLY A 429 18.68 28.65 -3.01
CA GLY A 429 17.35 28.05 -3.14
C GLY A 429 16.52 28.13 -1.84
N PHE A 430 17.15 27.86 -0.69
CA PHE A 430 16.49 27.93 0.61
C PHE A 430 16.11 29.38 0.99
N ALA A 431 16.99 30.35 0.71
CA ALA A 431 16.70 31.77 0.91
C ALA A 431 15.53 32.26 0.02
N PHE A 432 15.49 31.83 -1.25
CA PHE A 432 14.38 32.15 -2.17
C PHE A 432 13.04 31.53 -1.72
N TYR A 433 13.07 30.30 -1.20
CA TYR A 433 11.89 29.63 -0.65
C TYR A 433 11.33 30.36 0.59
N LEU A 434 12.21 30.76 1.53
CA LEU A 434 11.81 31.54 2.70
C LEU A 434 11.27 32.93 2.33
N TRP A 435 11.85 33.58 1.31
CA TRP A 435 11.35 34.86 0.79
C TRP A 435 9.94 34.72 0.17
N GLN A 436 9.68 33.66 -0.61
CA GLN A 436 8.32 33.39 -1.11
C GLN A 436 7.31 33.12 0.02
N ARG A 437 7.71 32.36 1.05
CA ARG A 437 6.84 32.05 2.20
C ARG A 437 6.43 33.33 2.94
N ASN A 438 7.37 34.23 3.22
CA ASN A 438 7.07 35.45 3.98
C ASN A 438 6.19 36.44 3.18
N LYS A 439 6.40 36.52 1.85
CA LYS A 439 5.60 37.37 0.96
C LYS A 439 4.13 36.94 0.81
N ARG A 440 3.78 35.70 1.17
CA ARG A 440 2.38 35.22 1.23
C ARG A 440 1.65 35.63 2.51
N HIS A 441 2.34 35.74 3.65
CA HIS A 441 1.72 36.21 4.90
C HIS A 441 1.38 37.71 4.88
N SER A 442 2.17 38.53 4.18
CA SER A 442 1.93 39.98 4.02
C SER A 442 0.72 40.36 3.14
N LYS A 443 -0.07 39.40 2.63
CA LYS A 443 -1.27 39.65 1.81
C LYS A 443 -2.60 39.28 2.46
N ASN A 444 -2.57 38.73 3.68
CA ASN A 444 -3.75 38.31 4.44
C ASN A 444 -3.81 39.01 5.82
N GLN A 445 -3.37 40.26 5.90
CA GLN A 445 -3.69 41.23 6.96
C GLN A 445 -4.19 42.51 6.30
#